data_AF-A0A0P7X332-F1
#
_entry.id   AF-A0A0P7X332-F1
#
_cell.length_a   1.000
_cell.length_b   1.000
_cell.length_c   1.000
_cell.angle_alpha   90.00
_cell.angle_beta   90.00
_cell.angle_gamma   90.00
#
_symmetry.space_group_name_H-M   'P 1'
#
loop_
_entity.id
_entity.type
_entity.pdbx_description
1 polymer ?
#
loop_
_entity_poly.entity_id
_entity_poly.type
_entity_poly.pdbx_seq_one_letter_code
_entity_poly.pdbx_strand_id
1 'polypeptide(L)'
;MKRLLLALLVSIILVFPALSQQPAVLPLKAQAELIDSWLDYRIENMLPDLMTETGIDMWIVISREYNEDPVIRTLLPATWMAARRRTILVMYQPEK
;
A
#
# COMPACT_ATOMS: atom_id res chain seq x y z
N MET A 1 44.48 -21.13 24.29
CA MET A 1 44.08 -19.78 23.84
C MET A 1 43.82 -19.71 22.33
N LYS A 2 44.77 -20.08 21.45
CA LYS A 2 44.60 -20.02 19.97
C LYS A 2 43.39 -20.81 19.43
N ARG A 3 43.11 -22.00 19.97
CA ARG A 3 41.94 -22.82 19.58
C ARG A 3 40.59 -22.21 20.00
N LEU A 4 40.56 -21.53 21.15
CA LEU A 4 39.37 -20.82 21.64
C LEU A 4 39.10 -19.57 20.79
N LEU A 5 40.17 -18.83 20.41
CA LEU A 5 40.09 -17.72 19.48
C LEU A 5 39.59 -18.17 18.09
N LEU A 6 40.06 -19.32 17.60
CA LEU A 6 39.59 -19.89 16.33
C LEU A 6 38.11 -20.28 16.39
N ALA A 7 37.68 -20.93 17.48
CA ALA A 7 36.27 -21.30 17.68
C ALA A 7 35.37 -20.05 17.79
N LEU A 8 35.83 -19.00 18.47
CA LEU A 8 35.12 -17.73 18.56
C LEU A 8 34.99 -17.06 17.18
N LEU A 9 36.07 -17.04 16.40
CA LEU A 9 36.07 -16.49 15.05
C LEU A 9 35.09 -17.24 14.12
N VAL A 10 35.09 -18.57 14.18
CA VAL A 10 34.16 -19.41 13.40
C VAL A 10 32.71 -19.16 13.81
N SER A 11 32.45 -19.02 15.12
CA SER A 11 31.11 -18.69 15.64
C SER A 11 30.62 -17.33 15.13
N ILE A 12 31.49 -16.32 15.11
CA ILE A 12 31.16 -14.97 14.61
C ILE A 12 30.83 -15.01 13.11
N ILE A 13 31.58 -15.77 12.31
CA ILE A 13 31.35 -15.91 10.86
C ILE A 13 29.99 -16.58 10.57
N LEU A 14 29.60 -17.56 11.38
CA LEU A 14 28.34 -18.30 11.19
C LEU A 14 27.09 -17.47 11.58
N VAL A 15 27.21 -16.54 12.53
CA VAL A 15 26.08 -15.72 13.01
C VAL A 15 25.86 -14.48 12.12
N PHE A 16 26.88 -14.02 11.39
CA PHE A 16 26.83 -12.83 10.54
C PHE A 16 25.71 -12.83 9.46
N PRO A 17 25.47 -13.91 8.68
CA PRO A 17 24.44 -13.90 7.64
C PRO A 17 23.01 -13.85 8.22
N ALA A 18 22.78 -14.42 9.41
CA ALA A 18 21.47 -14.37 10.07
C ALA A 18 21.09 -12.95 10.51
N LEU A 19 22.08 -12.10 10.80
CA LEU A 19 21.88 -10.68 11.12
C LEU A 19 21.70 -9.79 9.88
N SER A 20 21.99 -10.30 8.67
CA SER A 20 21.94 -9.54 7.42
C SER A 20 20.65 -9.77 6.61
N GLN A 21 19.64 -10.41 7.20
CA GLN A 21 18.38 -10.69 6.52
C GLN A 21 17.56 -9.39 6.40
N GLN A 22 17.63 -8.76 5.24
CA GLN A 22 16.78 -7.62 4.92
C GLN A 22 15.32 -8.09 4.80
N PRO A 23 14.33 -7.29 5.22
CA PRO A 23 12.93 -7.57 4.91
C PRO A 23 12.79 -7.81 3.41
N ALA A 24 12.08 -8.86 3.01
CA ALA A 24 11.80 -9.15 1.61
C ALA A 24 10.76 -8.15 1.07
N VAL A 25 11.17 -6.89 0.91
CA VAL A 25 10.35 -5.84 0.31
C VAL A 25 10.29 -6.08 -1.18
N LEU A 26 9.08 -6.09 -1.74
CA LEU A 26 8.89 -6.23 -3.18
C LEU A 26 9.61 -5.12 -3.96
N PRO A 27 10.10 -5.37 -5.18
CA PRO A 27 10.53 -4.31 -6.09
C PRO A 27 9.41 -3.27 -6.29
N LEU A 28 9.76 -2.00 -6.51
CA LEU A 28 8.77 -0.91 -6.62
C LEU A 28 7.66 -1.17 -7.65
N LYS A 29 7.97 -1.84 -8.77
CA LYS A 29 6.98 -2.25 -9.77
C LYS A 29 5.96 -3.24 -9.22
N ALA A 30 6.42 -4.28 -8.53
CA ALA A 30 5.56 -5.27 -7.91
C ALA A 30 4.74 -4.69 -6.74
N GLN A 31 5.28 -3.68 -6.04
CA GLN A 31 4.50 -2.92 -5.06
C GLN A 31 3.36 -2.13 -5.72
N ALA A 32 3.63 -1.47 -6.85
CA ALA A 32 2.61 -0.73 -7.58
C ALA A 32 1.49 -1.66 -8.09
N GLU A 33 1.85 -2.80 -8.68
CA GLU A 33 0.90 -3.83 -9.11
C GLU A 33 0.02 -4.34 -7.96
N LEU A 34 0.62 -4.56 -6.78
CA LEU A 34 -0.12 -4.98 -5.59
C LEU A 34 -1.11 -3.89 -5.13
N ILE A 35 -0.67 -2.63 -5.07
CA ILE A 35 -1.53 -1.50 -4.66
C ILE A 35 -2.69 -1.33 -5.65
N ASP A 36 -2.44 -1.42 -6.95
CA ASP A 36 -3.46 -1.34 -7.99
C ASP A 36 -4.46 -2.50 -7.85
N SER A 37 -4.00 -3.72 -7.56
CA SER A 37 -4.92 -4.85 -7.30
C SER A 37 -5.83 -4.63 -6.09
N TRP A 38 -5.35 -3.93 -5.05
CA TRP A 38 -6.16 -3.57 -3.89
C TRP A 38 -7.12 -2.42 -4.17
N LEU A 39 -6.78 -1.52 -5.10
CA LEU A 39 -7.68 -0.49 -5.59
C LEU A 39 -8.86 -1.14 -6.32
N ASP A 40 -8.58 -2.07 -7.25
CA ASP A 40 -9.60 -2.80 -8.00
C ASP A 40 -10.54 -3.56 -7.05
N TYR A 41 -9.98 -4.34 -6.12
CA TYR A 41 -10.77 -5.07 -5.13
C TYR A 41 -11.69 -4.15 -4.32
N ARG A 42 -11.22 -2.96 -3.92
CA ARG A 42 -12.02 -2.00 -3.16
C ARG A 42 -13.14 -1.40 -3.98
N ILE A 43 -12.89 -1.07 -5.25
CA ILE A 43 -13.92 -0.52 -6.15
C ILE A 43 -14.97 -1.59 -6.46
N GLU A 44 -14.56 -2.83 -6.68
CA GLU A 44 -15.47 -3.91 -7.12
C GLU A 44 -16.24 -4.57 -5.99
N ASN A 45 -15.69 -4.63 -4.77
CA ASN A 45 -16.27 -5.41 -3.66
C ASN A 45 -16.62 -4.52 -2.48
N MET A 46 -15.65 -3.77 -1.93
CA MET A 46 -15.86 -3.05 -0.67
C MET A 46 -16.77 -1.82 -0.82
N LEU A 47 -16.54 -1.00 -1.84
CA LEU A 47 -17.27 0.24 -2.04
C LEU A 47 -18.78 -0.02 -2.27
N PRO A 48 -19.20 -0.98 -3.13
CA PRO A 48 -20.61 -1.29 -3.31
C PRO A 48 -21.31 -1.76 -2.05
N ASP A 49 -20.65 -2.60 -1.25
CA ASP A 49 -21.18 -3.11 0.01
C ASP A 49 -21.42 -1.96 1.01
N LEU A 50 -20.45 -1.06 1.15
CA LEU A 50 -20.55 0.12 2.03
C LEU A 50 -21.63 1.10 1.55
N MET A 51 -21.73 1.34 0.24
CA MET A 51 -22.78 2.21 -0.33
C MET A 51 -24.17 1.62 -0.06
N THR A 52 -24.31 0.30 -0.16
CA THR A 52 -25.56 -0.41 0.15
C THR A 52 -25.89 -0.35 1.65
N GLU A 53 -24.91 -0.59 2.52
CA GLU A 53 -25.10 -0.57 3.99
C GLU A 53 -25.54 0.82 4.48
N THR A 54 -24.97 1.88 3.91
CA THR A 54 -25.27 3.26 4.30
C THR A 54 -26.56 3.81 3.68
N GLY A 55 -27.07 3.19 2.61
CA GLY A 55 -28.23 3.70 1.87
C GLY A 55 -27.97 5.03 1.16
N ILE A 56 -26.71 5.31 0.79
CA ILE A 56 -26.31 6.53 0.07
C ILE A 56 -25.86 6.15 -1.33
N ASP A 57 -26.61 6.58 -2.33
CA ASP A 57 -26.42 6.26 -3.74
C ASP A 57 -25.30 7.04 -4.43
N MET A 58 -24.92 8.21 -3.89
CA MET A 58 -23.85 9.06 -4.44
C MET A 58 -22.84 9.52 -3.38
N TRP A 59 -21.58 9.18 -3.61
CA TRP A 59 -20.46 9.57 -2.77
C TRP A 59 -19.51 10.48 -3.55
N ILE A 60 -19.05 11.54 -2.89
CA ILE A 60 -18.11 12.51 -3.48
C ILE A 60 -16.90 12.64 -2.56
N VAL A 61 -15.72 12.31 -3.09
CA VAL A 61 -14.44 12.53 -2.42
C VAL A 61 -13.70 13.65 -3.13
N ILE A 62 -13.44 14.73 -2.40
CA ILE A 62 -12.75 15.93 -2.91
C ILE A 62 -11.43 16.04 -2.17
N SER A 63 -10.31 16.10 -2.89
CA SER A 63 -9.02 16.40 -2.26
C SER A 63 -8.50 17.79 -2.59
N ARG A 64 -7.65 18.29 -1.69
CA ARG A 64 -6.93 19.55 -1.88
C ARG A 64 -5.70 19.32 -2.74
N GLU A 65 -5.33 20.33 -3.52
CA GLU A 65 -4.06 20.35 -4.23
C GLU A 65 -2.88 20.34 -3.23
N TYR A 66 -1.90 19.47 -3.44
CA TYR A 66 -0.70 19.28 -2.60
C TYR A 66 -0.93 18.89 -1.13
N ASN A 67 -2.17 18.64 -0.73
CA ASN A 67 -2.51 18.24 0.64
C ASN A 67 -3.71 17.30 0.61
N GLU A 68 -3.54 16.23 -0.17
CA GLU A 68 -4.55 15.20 -0.36
C GLU A 68 -4.87 14.47 0.94
N ASP A 69 -6.14 14.19 1.16
CA ASP A 69 -6.63 13.40 2.28
C ASP A 69 -6.11 11.94 2.21
N PRO A 70 -5.82 11.26 3.33
CA PRO A 70 -5.41 9.85 3.32
C PRO A 70 -6.39 8.94 2.56
N VAL A 71 -7.70 9.22 2.57
CA VAL A 71 -8.71 8.43 1.86
C VAL A 71 -8.47 8.45 0.36
N ILE A 72 -8.25 9.62 -0.24
CA ILE A 72 -8.08 9.70 -1.70
C ILE A 72 -6.83 8.98 -2.18
N ARG A 73 -5.75 8.95 -1.39
CA ARG A 73 -4.53 8.22 -1.76
C ARG A 73 -4.77 6.74 -1.98
N THR A 74 -5.76 6.20 -1.28
CA THR A 74 -6.14 4.80 -1.44
C THR A 74 -7.03 4.62 -2.68
N LEU A 75 -7.66 5.66 -3.23
CA LEU A 75 -8.59 5.56 -4.37
C LEU A 75 -7.94 5.94 -5.71
N LEU A 76 -6.61 6.01 -5.77
CA LEU A 76 -5.86 6.38 -6.97
C LEU A 76 -4.85 5.28 -7.33
N PRO A 77 -4.51 5.13 -8.62
CA PRO A 77 -3.46 4.21 -9.04
C PRO A 77 -2.13 4.51 -8.37
N ALA A 78 -1.34 3.47 -8.10
CA ALA A 78 -0.07 3.55 -7.36
C ALA A 78 0.98 4.46 -8.03
N THR A 79 0.88 4.62 -9.34
CA THR A 79 1.80 5.45 -10.14
C THR A 79 1.38 6.93 -10.21
N TRP A 80 0.18 7.28 -9.73
CA TRP A 80 -0.28 8.66 -9.72
C TRP A 80 0.38 9.41 -8.58
N MET A 81 1.36 10.24 -8.92
CA MET A 81 1.97 11.17 -7.97
C MET A 81 1.07 12.40 -7.75
N ALA A 82 1.33 13.13 -6.66
CA ALA A 82 0.54 14.29 -6.24
C ALA A 82 0.08 15.18 -7.41
N ALA A 83 -1.22 15.43 -7.49
CA ALA A 83 -1.81 16.17 -8.60
C ALA A 83 -1.65 17.67 -8.36
N ARG A 84 -1.23 18.42 -9.39
CA ARG A 84 -1.23 19.90 -9.40
C ARG A 84 -2.60 20.49 -9.73
N ARG A 85 -3.67 19.77 -9.39
CA ARG A 85 -5.07 20.12 -9.62
C ARG A 85 -5.93 19.47 -8.54
N ARG A 86 -7.10 20.05 -8.26
CA ARG A 86 -8.08 19.46 -7.35
C ARG A 86 -8.73 18.22 -7.99
N THR A 87 -8.55 17.07 -7.37
CA THR A 87 -9.19 15.82 -7.77
C THR A 87 -10.55 15.69 -7.09
N ILE A 88 -11.57 15.34 -7.87
CA ILE A 88 -12.91 15.03 -7.39
C ILE A 88 -13.26 13.65 -7.93
N LEU A 89 -13.49 12.70 -7.02
CA LEU A 89 -13.98 11.36 -7.35
C LEU A 89 -15.47 11.31 -7.02
N VAL A 90 -16.26 10.86 -7.98
CA VAL A 90 -17.70 10.65 -7.81
C VAL A 90 -17.95 9.16 -7.99
N MET A 91 -18.56 8.54 -6.98
CA MET A 91 -18.99 7.16 -7.00
C MET A 91 -20.51 7.16 -6.94
N TYR A 92 -21.13 6.46 -7.88
CA TYR A 92 -22.58 6.41 -7.99
C TYR A 92 -23.02 4.96 -8.13
N GLN A 93 -23.91 4.53 -7.24
CA GLN A 93 -24.54 3.22 -7.27
C GLN A 93 -26.04 3.44 -7.04
N PRO A 94 -26.86 3.35 -8.10
CA PRO A 94 -28.31 3.42 -7.93
C PRO A 94 -28.80 2.24 -7.10
N GLU A 95 -29.81 2.50 -6.25
CA GLU A 95 -30.60 1.42 -5.67
C GLU A 95 -31.25 0.60 -6.79
N LYS A 96 -31.32 -0.73 -6.59
CA LYS A 96 -31.96 -1.65 -7.54
C LYS A 96 -33.47 -1.59 -7.46
#